data_AF-A0A820NT17-F1
#
_entry.id   AF-A0A820NT17-F1
#
_cell.length_a   1.000
_cell.length_b   1.000
_cell.length_c   1.000
_cell.angle_alpha   90.00
_cell.angle_beta   90.00
_cell.angle_gamma   90.00
#
_symmetry.space_group_name_H-M   'P 1'
#
loop_
_entity.id
_entity.type
_entity.pdbx_description
1 polymer ?
#
loop_
_entity_poly.entity_id
_entity_poly.type
_entity_poly.pdbx_seq_one_letter_code
_entity_poly.pdbx_strand_id
1 'polypeptide(L)'
;MENNFEQLIAALQICSSYSDSLCEIRHVLEKQNSELLSSFISQFYQSILILEHWAWELFSKTSHQWMEEPKYLELLHTLALFNKNLIFNYDDIDANTKGSLLIPETVDCINVIFERFEKTTDENDPFISIVSLWFDNLSYFLHDNNEFAMSSILIYITHYIVRKYVMTDQYKFYLNQLHQSPLSPS
;
A
#
# COMPACT_ATOMS: atom_id res chain seq x y z
N MET A 1 -29.37 4.41 5.88
CA MET A 1 -28.23 5.34 5.79
C MET A 1 -27.17 4.75 4.85
N GLU A 2 -27.59 4.10 3.75
CA GLU A 2 -26.73 3.16 3.00
C GLU A 2 -26.03 3.77 1.77
N ASN A 3 -26.40 4.97 1.32
CA ASN A 3 -25.88 5.55 0.08
C ASN A 3 -24.76 6.60 0.26
N ASN A 4 -24.20 6.78 1.47
CA ASN A 4 -23.21 7.84 1.67
C ASN A 4 -21.82 7.46 1.14
N PHE A 5 -21.36 6.22 1.34
CA PHE A 5 -19.97 5.86 1.01
C PHE A 5 -19.69 5.91 -0.50
N GLU A 6 -20.57 5.34 -1.33
CA GLU A 6 -20.43 5.40 -2.79
C GLU A 6 -20.40 6.85 -3.31
N GLN A 7 -21.24 7.72 -2.72
CA GLN A 7 -21.28 9.14 -3.08
C GLN A 7 -20.00 9.88 -2.69
N LEU A 8 -19.43 9.55 -1.51
CA LEU A 8 -18.15 10.10 -1.08
C LEU A 8 -17.01 9.68 -2.01
N ILE A 9 -16.98 8.41 -2.44
CA ILE A 9 -15.97 7.92 -3.38
C ILE A 9 -16.15 8.53 -4.77
N ALA A 10 -17.39 8.68 -5.25
CA ALA A 10 -17.65 9.36 -6.52
C ALA A 10 -17.20 10.83 -6.48
N ALA A 11 -17.41 11.52 -5.36
CA ALA A 11 -16.94 12.90 -5.19
C ALA A 11 -15.40 13.00 -5.21
N LEU A 12 -14.70 12.00 -4.67
CA LEU A 12 -13.24 11.92 -4.65
C LEU A 12 -12.63 11.91 -6.08
N GLN A 13 -13.33 11.30 -7.05
CA GLN A 13 -12.87 11.20 -8.44
C GLN A 13 -13.07 12.51 -9.24
N ILE A 14 -14.01 13.37 -8.84
CA ILE A 14 -14.49 14.48 -9.68
C ILE A 14 -13.83 15.82 -9.32
N CYS A 15 -13.43 16.07 -8.07
CA CYS A 15 -12.91 17.39 -7.66
C CYS A 15 -11.74 17.34 -6.66
N SER A 16 -10.78 18.25 -6.86
CA SER A 16 -9.53 18.35 -6.09
C SER A 16 -9.62 19.12 -4.77
N SER A 17 -10.77 19.65 -4.36
CA SER A 17 -10.90 20.54 -3.19
C SER A 17 -11.88 20.05 -2.11
N TYR A 18 -11.87 18.76 -1.77
CA TYR A 18 -12.84 18.18 -0.84
C TYR A 18 -12.21 17.67 0.44
N SER A 19 -11.81 18.62 1.28
CA SER A 19 -11.28 18.33 2.62
C SER A 19 -12.31 17.65 3.54
N ASP A 20 -13.61 17.77 3.28
CA ASP A 20 -14.67 17.20 4.11
C ASP A 20 -14.96 15.74 3.74
N SER A 21 -14.95 15.42 2.44
CA SER A 21 -15.13 14.03 1.97
C SER A 21 -14.01 13.11 2.45
N LEU A 22 -12.76 13.57 2.49
CA LEU A 22 -11.65 12.78 3.04
C LEU A 22 -11.86 12.41 4.51
N CYS A 23 -12.33 13.36 5.33
CA CYS A 23 -12.64 13.12 6.74
C CYS A 23 -13.81 12.14 6.91
N GLU A 24 -14.85 12.26 6.08
CA GLU A 24 -16.00 11.36 6.14
C GLU A 24 -15.63 9.94 5.70
N ILE A 25 -14.86 9.78 4.61
CA ILE A 25 -14.33 8.48 4.18
C ILE A 25 -13.52 7.86 5.31
N ARG A 26 -12.60 8.62 5.91
CA ARG A 26 -11.82 8.17 7.06
C ARG A 26 -12.72 7.65 8.18
N HIS A 27 -13.73 8.42 8.58
CA HIS A 27 -14.64 8.03 9.64
C HIS A 27 -15.49 6.81 9.31
N VAL A 28 -15.82 6.58 8.03
CA VAL A 28 -16.47 5.35 7.60
C VAL A 28 -15.54 4.15 7.77
N LEU A 29 -14.27 4.28 7.37
CA LEU A 29 -13.27 3.20 7.51
C LEU A 29 -12.95 2.88 8.97
N GLU A 30 -12.79 3.89 9.82
CA GLU A 30 -12.49 3.73 11.26
C GLU A 30 -13.61 3.00 12.02
N LYS A 31 -14.85 3.09 11.55
CA LYS A 31 -15.99 2.38 12.14
C LYS A 31 -16.02 0.90 11.81
N GLN A 32 -15.26 0.46 10.82
CA GLN A 32 -15.23 -0.95 10.45
C GLN A 32 -14.45 -1.75 11.50
N ASN A 33 -15.10 -2.75 12.05
CA ASN A 33 -14.55 -3.66 13.04
C ASN A 33 -14.73 -5.12 12.59
N SER A 34 -14.27 -6.06 13.41
CA SER A 34 -14.30 -7.51 13.15
C SER A 34 -15.69 -8.05 12.77
N GLU A 35 -16.76 -7.41 13.23
CA GLU A 35 -18.11 -7.89 13.01
C GLU A 35 -18.75 -7.32 11.72
N LEU A 36 -18.36 -6.12 11.32
CA LEU A 36 -18.99 -5.38 10.22
C LEU A 36 -18.21 -5.49 8.90
N LEU A 37 -16.90 -5.73 8.94
CA LEU A 37 -16.05 -5.57 7.76
C LEU A 37 -16.44 -6.49 6.60
N SER A 38 -16.75 -7.76 6.84
CA SER A 38 -17.12 -8.70 5.75
C SER A 38 -18.36 -8.21 5.00
N SER A 39 -19.39 -7.78 5.73
CA SER A 39 -20.59 -7.19 5.13
C SER A 39 -20.29 -5.88 4.40
N PHE A 40 -19.42 -5.04 4.98
CA PHE A 40 -19.02 -3.77 4.39
C PHE A 40 -18.25 -3.97 3.08
N ILE A 41 -17.29 -4.90 3.04
CA ILE A 41 -16.54 -5.27 1.84
C ILE A 41 -17.50 -5.83 0.79
N SER A 42 -18.38 -6.75 1.14
CA SER A 42 -19.35 -7.32 0.18
C SER A 42 -20.29 -6.25 -0.38
N GLN A 43 -20.69 -5.27 0.43
CA GLN A 43 -21.61 -4.21 0.02
C GLN A 43 -20.92 -3.13 -0.83
N PHE A 44 -19.73 -2.71 -0.43
CA PHE A 44 -19.03 -1.54 -0.99
C PHE A 44 -17.75 -1.90 -1.74
N TYR A 45 -17.57 -3.16 -2.14
CA TYR A 45 -16.37 -3.67 -2.80
C TYR A 45 -15.84 -2.74 -3.89
N GLN A 46 -16.71 -2.30 -4.81
CA GLN A 46 -16.32 -1.43 -5.91
C GLN A 46 -15.83 -0.05 -5.43
N SER A 47 -16.48 0.52 -4.42
CA SER A 47 -16.07 1.80 -3.85
C SER A 47 -14.73 1.71 -3.11
N ILE A 48 -14.48 0.58 -2.44
CA ILE A 48 -13.21 0.33 -1.76
C ILE A 48 -12.10 0.12 -2.79
N LEU A 49 -12.37 -0.65 -3.85
CA LEU A 49 -11.44 -0.85 -4.96
C LEU A 49 -11.05 0.49 -5.61
N ILE A 50 -12.03 1.36 -5.87
CA ILE A 50 -11.78 2.71 -6.39
C ILE A 50 -10.91 3.53 -5.42
N LEU A 51 -11.16 3.42 -4.12
CA LEU A 51 -10.39 4.14 -3.11
C LEU A 51 -8.93 3.66 -3.06
N GLU A 52 -8.69 2.35 -3.16
CA GLU A 52 -7.34 1.77 -3.24
C GLU A 52 -6.62 2.21 -4.51
N HIS A 53 -7.29 2.16 -5.66
CA HIS A 53 -6.73 2.64 -6.92
C HIS A 53 -6.38 4.12 -6.85
N TRP A 54 -7.27 4.93 -6.27
CA TRP A 54 -7.01 6.34 -6.04
C TRP A 54 -5.78 6.57 -5.16
N ALA A 55 -5.55 5.76 -4.12
CA ALA A 55 -4.37 5.87 -3.27
C ALA A 55 -3.09 5.56 -4.05
N TRP A 56 -3.07 4.48 -4.84
CA TRP A 56 -1.94 4.14 -5.72
C TRP A 56 -1.66 5.23 -6.76
N GLU A 57 -2.71 5.76 -7.38
CA GLU A 57 -2.59 6.88 -8.31
C GLU A 57 -2.02 8.12 -7.61
N LEU A 58 -2.50 8.45 -6.41
CA LEU A 58 -2.02 9.58 -5.61
C LEU A 58 -0.53 9.48 -5.33
N PHE A 59 -0.02 8.28 -5.01
CA PHE A 59 1.41 8.02 -4.81
C PHE A 59 2.24 8.17 -6.10
N SER A 60 1.62 7.96 -7.27
CA SER A 60 2.26 8.09 -8.57
C SER A 60 2.19 9.49 -9.17
N LYS A 61 1.53 10.46 -8.51
CA LYS A 61 1.46 11.84 -9.01
C LYS A 61 2.79 12.55 -8.84
N THR A 62 3.17 13.35 -9.83
CA THR A 62 4.39 14.17 -9.78
C THR A 62 4.26 15.37 -8.83
N SER A 63 3.04 15.89 -8.65
CA SER A 63 2.73 16.93 -7.67
C SER A 63 2.38 16.31 -6.33
N HIS A 64 3.03 16.80 -5.27
CA HIS A 64 2.89 16.26 -3.93
C HIS A 64 2.33 17.25 -2.92
N GLN A 65 1.58 18.24 -3.42
CA GLN A 65 0.85 19.20 -2.58
C GLN A 65 -0.08 18.50 -1.57
N TRP A 66 -0.56 17.31 -1.90
CA TRP A 66 -1.37 16.49 -0.99
C TRP A 66 -0.65 16.14 0.32
N MET A 67 0.68 16.10 0.34
CA MET A 67 1.45 15.83 1.56
C MET A 67 1.46 17.01 2.54
N GLU A 68 1.17 18.22 2.06
CA GLU A 68 1.06 19.43 2.89
C GLU A 68 -0.28 19.48 3.63
N GLU A 69 -1.26 18.67 3.21
CA GLU A 69 -2.59 18.60 3.78
C GLU A 69 -2.73 17.39 4.74
N PRO A 70 -2.84 17.61 6.06
CA PRO A 70 -2.89 16.52 7.05
C PRO A 70 -3.98 15.49 6.79
N LYS A 71 -5.10 15.92 6.21
CA LYS A 71 -6.28 15.08 5.94
C LYS A 71 -5.99 13.95 4.95
N TYR A 72 -5.11 14.19 3.96
CA TYR A 72 -4.69 13.12 3.05
C TYR A 72 -3.85 12.09 3.79
N LEU A 73 -2.88 12.53 4.58
CA LEU A 73 -2.03 11.63 5.37
C LEU A 73 -2.86 10.82 6.37
N GLU A 74 -3.80 11.46 7.06
CA GLU A 74 -4.71 10.80 7.99
C GLU A 74 -5.57 9.73 7.29
N LEU A 75 -6.17 10.06 6.14
CA LEU A 75 -6.95 9.09 5.39
C LEU A 75 -6.08 7.92 4.91
N LEU A 76 -4.89 8.19 4.38
CA LEU A 76 -3.98 7.16 3.90
C LEU A 76 -3.51 6.24 5.05
N HIS A 77 -3.19 6.80 6.21
CA HIS A 77 -2.86 5.99 7.39
C HIS A 77 -4.02 5.10 7.82
N THR A 78 -5.24 5.64 7.85
CA THR A 78 -6.45 4.87 8.16
C THR A 78 -6.68 3.77 7.14
N LEU A 79 -6.47 4.04 5.85
CA LEU A 79 -6.61 3.05 4.78
C LEU A 79 -5.56 1.94 4.87
N ALA A 80 -4.30 2.29 5.19
CA ALA A 80 -3.27 1.29 5.45
C ALA A 80 -3.62 0.38 6.65
N LEU A 81 -4.18 0.94 7.72
CA LEU A 81 -4.63 0.15 8.87
C LEU A 81 -5.83 -0.73 8.51
N PHE A 82 -6.77 -0.19 7.72
CA PHE A 82 -7.91 -0.94 7.18
C PHE A 82 -7.42 -2.15 6.37
N ASN A 83 -6.44 -1.96 5.48
CA ASN A 83 -5.82 -3.01 4.69
C ASN A 83 -5.11 -4.06 5.55
N LYS A 84 -4.39 -3.63 6.58
CA LYS A 84 -3.78 -4.56 7.54
C LYS A 84 -4.84 -5.41 8.24
N ASN A 85 -5.95 -4.80 8.65
CA ASN A 85 -7.05 -5.52 9.28
C ASN A 85 -7.71 -6.50 8.30
N LEU A 86 -7.92 -6.09 7.04
CA LEU A 86 -8.44 -6.94 5.97
C LEU A 86 -7.57 -8.20 5.78
N ILE A 87 -6.25 -8.06 5.86
CA ILE A 87 -5.31 -9.18 5.74
C ILE A 87 -5.50 -10.18 6.89
N PHE A 88 -5.39 -9.72 8.14
CA PHE A 88 -5.22 -10.61 9.30
C PHE A 88 -6.50 -11.04 10.02
N ASN A 89 -7.55 -10.23 10.00
CA ASN A 89 -8.65 -10.41 10.96
C ASN A 89 -9.88 -11.08 10.34
N TYR A 90 -9.83 -11.51 9.08
CA TYR A 90 -11.02 -11.96 8.34
C TYR A 90 -10.70 -13.09 7.36
N ASP A 91 -10.89 -14.32 7.82
CA ASP A 91 -10.73 -15.51 6.98
C ASP A 91 -11.89 -15.71 5.99
N ASP A 92 -13.04 -15.07 6.26
CA ASP A 92 -14.25 -15.20 5.44
C ASP A 92 -14.17 -14.43 4.09
N ILE A 93 -13.22 -13.51 3.95
CA ILE A 93 -12.96 -12.82 2.69
C ILE A 93 -11.86 -13.59 1.96
N ASP A 94 -12.16 -14.07 0.76
CA ASP A 94 -11.23 -14.90 0.01
C ASP A 94 -9.98 -14.12 -0.45
N ALA A 95 -8.89 -14.85 -0.66
CA ALA A 95 -7.60 -14.29 -1.02
C ALA A 95 -7.62 -13.51 -2.35
N ASN A 96 -8.49 -13.87 -3.32
CA ASN A 96 -8.59 -13.13 -4.58
C ASN A 96 -9.22 -11.75 -4.38
N THR A 97 -10.27 -11.67 -3.56
CA THR A 97 -10.89 -10.40 -3.18
C THR A 97 -9.91 -9.51 -2.42
N LYS A 98 -9.11 -10.08 -1.50
CA LYS A 98 -8.05 -9.31 -0.82
C LYS A 98 -6.98 -8.86 -1.81
N GLY A 99 -6.52 -9.76 -2.69
CA GLY A 99 -5.50 -9.49 -3.68
C GLY A 99 -5.89 -8.40 -4.67
N SER A 100 -7.14 -8.37 -5.13
CA SER A 100 -7.63 -7.33 -6.05
C SER A 100 -7.71 -5.95 -5.41
N LEU A 101 -7.94 -5.86 -4.09
CA LEU A 101 -7.95 -4.59 -3.36
C LEU A 101 -6.53 -4.10 -3.06
N LEU A 102 -5.63 -5.01 -2.68
CA LEU A 102 -4.31 -4.64 -2.16
C LEU A 102 -3.25 -4.46 -3.25
N ILE A 103 -3.31 -5.26 -4.32
CA ILE A 103 -2.27 -5.27 -5.36
C ILE A 103 -2.55 -4.12 -6.35
N PRO A 104 -1.55 -3.25 -6.61
CA PRO A 104 -1.70 -2.15 -7.57
C PRO A 104 -2.02 -2.68 -8.96
N GLU A 105 -2.82 -1.92 -9.74
CA GLU A 105 -3.29 -2.35 -11.06
C GLU A 105 -2.19 -2.31 -12.13
N THR A 106 -1.23 -1.39 -12.02
CA THR A 106 -0.22 -1.15 -13.06
C THR A 106 1.20 -1.01 -12.51
N VAL A 107 2.17 -1.45 -13.32
CA VAL A 107 3.60 -1.26 -13.04
C VAL A 107 4.00 0.22 -13.11
N ASP A 108 3.30 1.03 -13.89
CA ASP A 108 3.62 2.45 -14.08
C ASP A 108 3.51 3.24 -12.77
N CYS A 109 2.49 2.95 -11.94
CA CYS A 109 2.36 3.58 -10.62
C CYS A 109 3.58 3.26 -9.74
N ILE A 110 4.04 2.01 -9.79
CA ILE A 110 5.19 1.52 -9.02
C ILE A 110 6.51 2.13 -9.50
N ASN A 111 6.67 2.32 -10.80
CA ASN A 111 7.84 2.99 -11.36
C ASN A 111 8.03 4.38 -10.80
N VAL A 112 6.95 5.18 -10.79
CA VAL A 112 7.03 6.55 -10.28
C VAL A 112 7.38 6.57 -8.80
N ILE A 113 6.80 5.66 -8.01
CA ILE A 113 7.10 5.51 -6.58
C ILE A 113 8.59 5.21 -6.37
N PHE A 114 9.13 4.23 -7.09
CA PHE A 114 10.53 3.85 -6.96
C PHE A 114 11.50 4.92 -7.45
N GLU A 115 11.22 5.56 -8.58
CA GLU A 115 12.00 6.70 -9.04
C GLU A 115 12.06 7.82 -7.99
N ARG A 116 10.98 7.99 -7.21
CA ARG A 116 10.97 8.95 -6.13
C ARG A 116 11.80 8.49 -4.94
N PHE A 117 11.71 7.23 -4.54
CA PHE A 117 12.59 6.68 -3.50
C PHE A 117 14.08 6.87 -3.83
N GLU A 118 14.46 6.76 -5.11
CA GLU A 118 15.84 7.02 -5.54
C GLU A 118 16.25 8.50 -5.47
N LYS A 119 15.28 9.43 -5.56
CA LYS A 119 15.52 10.89 -5.56
C LYS A 119 15.42 11.52 -4.17
N THR A 120 14.67 10.90 -3.26
CA THR A 120 14.52 11.41 -1.89
C THR A 120 15.82 11.22 -1.11
N THR A 121 16.32 12.31 -0.51
CA THR A 121 17.51 12.30 0.36
C THR A 121 17.16 12.52 1.83
N ASP A 122 15.90 12.82 2.13
CA ASP A 122 15.41 13.01 3.50
C ASP A 122 14.95 11.66 4.08
N GLU A 123 15.63 11.21 5.13
CA GLU A 123 15.30 9.96 5.84
C GLU A 123 13.93 10.03 6.54
N ASN A 124 13.38 11.22 6.75
CA ASN A 124 12.09 11.44 7.38
C ASN A 124 11.00 11.88 6.38
N ASP A 125 11.18 11.65 5.08
CA ASP A 125 10.17 12.03 4.06
C ASP A 125 8.81 11.34 4.37
N PRO A 126 7.73 12.12 4.60
CA PRO A 126 6.40 11.58 4.84
C PRO A 126 5.92 10.64 3.73
N PHE A 127 6.37 10.85 2.50
CA PHE A 127 6.08 9.97 1.38
C PHE A 127 6.65 8.57 1.57
N ILE A 128 7.93 8.47 1.97
CA ILE A 128 8.55 7.17 2.23
C ILE A 128 7.78 6.49 3.34
N SER A 129 7.52 7.21 4.43
CA SER A 129 6.79 6.69 5.59
C SER A 129 5.42 6.12 5.22
N ILE A 130 4.61 6.85 4.45
CA ILE A 130 3.26 6.41 4.08
C ILE A 130 3.28 5.27 3.07
N VAL A 131 4.13 5.33 2.04
CA VAL A 131 4.19 4.31 0.99
C VAL A 131 4.79 3.00 1.53
N SER A 132 5.72 3.08 2.48
CA SER A 132 6.24 1.90 3.19
C SER A 132 5.11 1.11 3.85
N LEU A 133 4.07 1.75 4.38
CA LEU A 133 2.93 1.03 4.98
C LEU A 133 2.17 0.19 3.93
N TRP A 134 2.08 0.64 2.68
CA TRP A 134 1.48 -0.14 1.59
C TRP A 134 2.35 -1.34 1.22
N PHE A 135 3.66 -1.15 1.09
CA PHE A 135 4.57 -2.27 0.81
C PHE A 135 4.64 -3.27 1.97
N ASP A 136 4.54 -2.82 3.21
CA ASP A 136 4.43 -3.70 4.38
C ASP A 136 3.15 -4.55 4.31
N ASN A 137 2.00 -3.93 4.02
CA ASN A 137 0.75 -4.64 3.83
C ASN A 137 0.82 -5.66 2.68
N LEU A 138 1.41 -5.29 1.55
CA LEU A 138 1.66 -6.22 0.44
C LEU A 138 2.56 -7.39 0.87
N SER A 139 3.61 -7.13 1.64
CA SER A 139 4.50 -8.17 2.18
C SER A 139 3.74 -9.14 3.09
N TYR A 140 2.93 -8.61 4.01
CA TYR A 140 2.09 -9.44 4.88
C TYR A 140 1.10 -10.29 4.09
N PHE A 141 0.40 -9.70 3.12
CA PHE A 141 -0.52 -10.44 2.26
C PHE A 141 0.18 -11.57 1.50
N LEU A 142 1.37 -11.32 0.96
CA LEU A 142 2.11 -12.31 0.18
C LEU A 142 2.69 -13.44 1.02
N HIS A 143 3.03 -13.18 2.29
CA HIS A 143 3.52 -14.20 3.19
C HIS A 143 2.55 -15.39 3.30
N ASP A 144 1.25 -15.08 3.39
CA ASP A 144 0.19 -16.07 3.58
C ASP A 144 -0.45 -16.53 2.26
N ASN A 145 -0.26 -15.81 1.15
CA ASN A 145 -0.91 -16.07 -0.15
C ASN A 145 0.13 -16.13 -1.28
N ASN A 146 1.02 -17.13 -1.22
CA ASN A 146 2.15 -17.29 -2.14
C ASN A 146 1.75 -17.47 -3.61
N GLU A 147 0.51 -17.87 -3.91
CA GLU A 147 -0.01 -17.95 -5.26
C GLU A 147 0.00 -16.59 -5.99
N PHE A 148 -0.06 -15.47 -5.25
CA PHE A 148 0.05 -14.14 -5.81
C PHE A 148 1.49 -13.72 -6.11
N ALA A 149 2.50 -14.47 -5.64
CA ALA A 149 3.91 -14.17 -5.95
C ALA A 149 4.22 -14.25 -7.45
N MET A 150 3.37 -14.91 -8.24
CA MET A 150 3.46 -14.97 -9.70
C MET A 150 2.79 -13.78 -10.42
N SER A 151 2.17 -12.84 -9.69
CA SER A 151 1.66 -11.60 -10.26
C SER A 151 2.79 -10.83 -10.92
N SER A 152 2.57 -10.40 -12.17
CA SER A 152 3.58 -9.67 -12.95
C SER A 152 4.06 -8.41 -12.24
N ILE A 153 3.17 -7.73 -11.51
CA ILE A 153 3.46 -6.50 -10.78
C ILE A 153 4.28 -6.78 -9.53
N LEU A 154 3.97 -7.87 -8.82
CA LEU A 154 4.72 -8.27 -7.64
C LEU A 154 6.11 -8.80 -8.01
N ILE A 155 6.22 -9.60 -9.08
CA ILE A 155 7.51 -9.99 -9.67
C ILE A 155 8.33 -8.75 -10.01
N TYR A 156 7.69 -7.74 -10.62
CA TYR A 156 8.35 -6.49 -10.97
C TYR A 156 8.88 -5.76 -9.72
N ILE A 157 8.04 -5.56 -8.71
CA ILE A 157 8.39 -4.94 -7.41
C ILE A 157 9.58 -5.68 -6.78
N THR A 158 9.49 -7.00 -6.65
CA THR A 158 10.54 -7.83 -6.03
C THR A 158 11.84 -7.75 -6.82
N HIS A 159 11.80 -7.87 -8.15
CA HIS A 159 13.01 -7.75 -8.98
C HIS A 159 13.66 -6.37 -8.86
N TYR A 160 12.87 -5.30 -8.82
CA TYR A 160 13.39 -3.96 -8.64
C TYR A 160 14.12 -3.84 -7.29
N ILE A 161 13.47 -4.24 -6.19
CA ILE A 161 14.04 -4.17 -4.84
C ILE A 161 15.32 -5.00 -4.75
N VAL A 162 15.28 -6.25 -5.24
CA VAL A 162 16.44 -7.15 -5.23
C VAL A 162 17.58 -6.53 -6.03
N ARG A 163 17.33 -5.99 -7.22
CA ARG A 163 18.39 -5.42 -8.06
C ARG A 163 19.01 -4.15 -7.46
N LYS A 164 18.19 -3.29 -6.86
CA LYS A 164 18.60 -1.94 -6.45
C LYS A 164 19.12 -1.86 -5.02
N TYR A 165 18.61 -2.70 -4.12
CA TYR A 165 18.92 -2.61 -2.69
C TYR A 165 19.60 -3.86 -2.14
N VAL A 166 19.21 -5.05 -2.59
CA VAL A 166 19.78 -6.32 -2.08
C VAL A 166 21.04 -6.72 -2.84
N MET A 167 21.06 -6.72 -4.16
CA MET A 167 22.20 -7.19 -4.95
C MET A 167 23.16 -6.06 -5.37
N THR A 168 23.31 -5.05 -4.52
CA THR A 168 24.34 -4.04 -4.70
C THR A 168 25.73 -4.65 -4.52
N ASP A 169 26.75 -4.05 -5.14
CA ASP A 169 28.12 -4.54 -5.01
C ASP A 169 28.63 -4.48 -3.57
N GLN A 170 28.11 -3.55 -2.76
CA GLN A 170 28.37 -3.49 -1.31
C GLN A 170 27.76 -4.68 -0.55
N TYR A 171 26.53 -5.08 -0.84
CA TYR A 171 25.93 -6.24 -0.21
C TYR A 171 26.58 -7.55 -0.67
N LYS A 172 26.91 -7.67 -1.97
CA LYS A 172 27.71 -8.80 -2.48
C LYS A 172 29.07 -8.89 -1.81
N PHE A 173 29.75 -7.75 -1.63
CA PHE A 173 31.01 -7.68 -0.89
C PHE A 173 30.84 -8.13 0.56
N TYR A 174 29.80 -7.67 1.25
CA TYR A 174 29.47 -8.07 2.62
C TYR A 174 29.15 -9.57 2.74
N LEU A 175 28.33 -10.13 1.85
CA LEU A 175 28.06 -11.58 1.79
C LEU A 175 29.33 -12.39 1.51
N ASN A 176 30.22 -11.88 0.65
CA ASN A 176 31.51 -12.51 0.40
C ASN A 176 32.41 -12.48 1.66
N GLN A 177 32.38 -11.41 2.45
CA GLN A 177 33.10 -11.34 3.72
C GLN A 177 32.53 -12.30 4.79
N LEU A 178 31.22 -12.48 4.83
CA LEU A 178 30.56 -13.45 5.72
C LEU A 178 30.92 -14.89 5.35
N HIS A 179 30.92 -15.23 4.05
CA HIS A 179 31.38 -16.55 3.59
C HIS A 179 32.87 -16.79 3.83
N GLN A 180 33.68 -15.73 3.85
CA GLN A 180 35.13 -15.78 4.09
C GLN A 180 35.52 -15.70 5.57
N SER A 181 34.56 -15.54 6.49
CA SER A 181 34.80 -15.64 7.93
C SER A 181 34.52 -17.07 8.39
N PRO A 182 35.49 -18.01 8.38
CA PRO A 182 35.35 -19.19 9.19
C PRO A 182 35.26 -18.72 10.64
N LEU A 183 34.16 -19.06 11.32
CA LEU A 183 34.10 -19.09 12.77
C LEU A 183 35.32 -19.89 13.22
N SER A 184 36.37 -19.19 13.66
CA SER A 184 37.49 -19.83 14.31
C SER A 184 36.93 -20.38 15.61
N PRO A 185 36.90 -21.71 15.82
CA PRO A 185 36.47 -22.25 17.09
C PRO A 185 37.52 -21.83 18.13
N SER A 186 37.15 -20.91 19.02
CA SER A 186 37.86 -20.65 20.27
C SER A 186 37.27 -21.52 21.38
#